data_AF-A0A9P7FWX9-F1
#
_entry.id   AF-A0A9P7FWX9-F1
#
_cell.length_a   1.000
_cell.length_b   1.000
_cell.length_c   1.000
_cell.angle_alpha   90.00
_cell.angle_beta   90.00
_cell.angle_gamma   90.00
#
_symmetry.space_group_name_H-M   'P 1'
#
loop_
_entity.id
_entity.type
_entity.pdbx_description
1 polymer ?
#
loop_
_entity_poly.entity_id
_entity_poly.type
_entity_poly.pdbx_seq_one_letter_code
_entity_poly.pdbx_strand_id
1 'polypeptide(L)'
;MASPRQVVIDDTDSRIIYSGQGWFQDQGSEDNVGNFGPTYLRTSHGTKANGSASFAFKGTSISVVGTTNLVQIDNGTRWDPSWECFVDQISIGATAPFPYAENNWYLCQQNTLNDGPHEITINVTTAGNTFWLDYLLFTPSPTLSYNENVLLVQNNDPAIIYDSNWGALGGGANMTTVNGAEAKFNFVGSSISLKALEALANFFVTWVGFIPTELPHGAASGSYSVDGGDPVTFQLNGLSPTATVTIYNQAFFTTPNLTPGPHSLLVTYLGASSPATPLTLDYLYVTNTSTSNNEPSDHNRVSKTPIGPIVGGVVGAIALLAILAFIFGWARRRRQYIQTTGPGFMDVRTDQGPDEVTPFMSMHPSSPPHSYAHTALPHITVPAFPGSLDFSDSANARTPNNPIRESSGMSGDGAGTVAQTHVARKGMVPQTQPIVTPVLHHDSGIRLPGIRIPHHQEDRIVQDIPPLYTAT
;
A
#
# COMPACT_ATOMS: atom_id res chain seq x y z
N MET A 1 12.47 -9.89 10.73
CA MET A 1 11.76 -11.19 10.58
C MET A 1 10.87 -11.04 9.35
N ALA A 2 10.62 -12.11 8.60
CA ALA A 2 9.68 -12.05 7.49
C ALA A 2 8.26 -11.79 8.02
N SER A 3 7.47 -11.03 7.27
CA SER A 3 6.05 -10.83 7.53
C SER A 3 5.28 -12.11 7.20
N PRO A 4 4.26 -12.50 7.98
CA PRO A 4 3.39 -13.61 7.59
C PRO A 4 2.63 -13.26 6.31
N ARG A 5 2.43 -14.25 5.43
CA ARG A 5 1.56 -14.11 4.26
C ARG A 5 0.13 -13.84 4.73
N GLN A 6 -0.57 -12.94 4.06
CA GLN A 6 -1.95 -12.59 4.38
C GLN A 6 -2.88 -13.07 3.27
N VAL A 7 -4.10 -13.44 3.63
CA VAL A 7 -5.18 -13.65 2.67
C VAL A 7 -5.79 -12.30 2.31
N VAL A 8 -6.02 -12.09 1.01
CA VAL A 8 -6.78 -10.95 0.46
C VAL A 8 -8.21 -11.39 0.17
N ILE A 9 -9.19 -10.58 0.59
CA ILE A 9 -10.61 -10.75 0.28
C ILE A 9 -11.10 -9.45 -0.35
N ASP A 10 -11.47 -9.55 -1.63
CA ASP A 10 -11.99 -8.46 -2.46
C ASP A 10 -13.36 -7.96 -1.98
N ASP A 11 -13.70 -6.68 -2.20
CA ASP A 11 -15.01 -6.12 -1.81
C ASP A 11 -16.20 -6.86 -2.47
N THR A 12 -15.98 -7.46 -3.64
CA THR A 12 -17.00 -8.19 -4.39
C THR A 12 -17.20 -9.63 -3.92
N ASP A 13 -16.39 -10.09 -2.94
CA ASP A 13 -16.51 -11.44 -2.38
C ASP A 13 -17.86 -11.62 -1.67
N SER A 14 -18.65 -12.56 -2.18
CA SER A 14 -19.99 -12.91 -1.65
C SER A 14 -20.04 -13.34 -0.17
N ARG A 15 -18.89 -13.57 0.47
CA ARG A 15 -18.76 -13.82 1.91
C ARG A 15 -18.83 -12.54 2.75
N ILE A 16 -18.64 -11.36 2.15
CA ILE A 16 -18.84 -10.06 2.81
C ILE A 16 -20.35 -9.75 2.82
N ILE A 17 -20.88 -9.51 4.01
CA ILE A 17 -22.31 -9.27 4.22
C ILE A 17 -22.55 -7.76 4.40
N TYR A 18 -22.96 -7.11 3.32
CA TYR A 18 -23.38 -5.71 3.33
C TYR A 18 -24.81 -5.57 3.87
N SER A 19 -24.97 -4.74 4.90
CA SER A 19 -26.23 -4.50 5.63
C SER A 19 -26.56 -3.01 5.72
N GLY A 20 -27.84 -2.67 5.74
CA GLY A 20 -28.33 -1.29 5.65
C GLY A 20 -28.84 -0.95 4.25
N GLN A 21 -29.08 0.34 3.99
CA GLN A 21 -29.51 0.82 2.67
C GLN A 21 -28.36 1.55 1.97
N GLY A 22 -28.41 1.61 0.65
CA GLY A 22 -27.52 2.47 -0.13
C GLY A 22 -26.11 1.95 -0.38
N TRP A 23 -25.84 0.66 -0.13
CA TRP A 23 -24.64 -0.02 -0.65
C TRP A 23 -24.73 -0.19 -2.17
N PHE A 24 -23.61 0.03 -2.85
CA PHE A 24 -23.47 -0.18 -4.29
C PHE A 24 -22.01 -0.54 -4.62
N GLN A 25 -21.81 -1.35 -5.64
CA GLN A 25 -20.49 -1.62 -6.21
C GLN A 25 -20.11 -0.52 -7.21
N ASP A 26 -18.85 -0.10 -7.20
CA ASP A 26 -18.21 0.71 -8.24
C ASP A 26 -17.13 -0.10 -8.96
N GLN A 27 -16.74 0.36 -10.16
CA GLN A 27 -15.62 -0.20 -10.89
C GLN A 27 -14.73 0.91 -11.45
N GLY A 28 -13.62 1.18 -10.76
CA GLY A 28 -12.51 2.01 -11.21
C GLY A 28 -12.76 3.51 -11.23
N SER A 29 -13.84 4.04 -10.63
CA SER A 29 -14.00 5.50 -10.51
C SER A 29 -13.02 6.11 -9.51
N GLU A 30 -12.67 5.36 -8.46
CA GLU A 30 -11.71 5.76 -7.44
C GLU A 30 -10.24 5.48 -7.85
N ASP A 31 -9.95 4.78 -8.96
CA ASP A 31 -8.60 4.32 -9.35
C ASP A 31 -7.49 5.39 -9.41
N ASN A 32 -7.87 6.67 -9.54
CA ASN A 32 -6.95 7.80 -9.68
C ASN A 32 -6.98 8.72 -8.44
N VAL A 33 -7.48 8.23 -7.30
CA VAL A 33 -7.57 8.96 -6.04
C VAL A 33 -6.27 8.81 -5.25
N GLY A 34 -5.62 9.95 -5.01
CA GLY A 34 -4.39 10.04 -4.24
C GLY A 34 -3.14 9.56 -5.00
N ASN A 35 -2.08 9.22 -4.28
CA ASN A 35 -0.86 8.62 -4.85
C ASN A 35 -0.65 7.16 -4.43
N PHE A 36 -1.58 6.58 -3.68
CA PHE A 36 -1.54 5.19 -3.22
C PHE A 36 -2.05 4.15 -4.24
N GLY A 37 -2.09 4.50 -5.53
CA GLY A 37 -2.42 3.58 -6.64
C GLY A 37 -3.91 3.28 -6.81
N PRO A 38 -4.29 2.41 -7.76
CA PRO A 38 -5.69 2.04 -7.99
C PRO A 38 -6.24 1.14 -6.88
N THR A 39 -7.57 1.00 -6.87
CA THR A 39 -8.26 0.04 -5.99
C THR A 39 -7.91 -1.42 -6.36
N TYR A 40 -8.02 -2.34 -5.43
CA TYR A 40 -7.78 -3.76 -5.69
C TYR A 40 -8.81 -4.30 -6.68
N LEU A 41 -8.32 -5.07 -7.67
CA LEU A 41 -9.07 -5.50 -8.87
C LEU A 41 -9.86 -4.40 -9.62
N ARG A 42 -9.60 -3.12 -9.29
CA ARG A 42 -10.32 -1.94 -9.78
C ARG A 42 -11.80 -1.91 -9.37
N THR A 43 -12.15 -2.45 -8.20
CA THR A 43 -13.50 -2.43 -7.64
C THR A 43 -13.53 -1.74 -6.28
N SER A 44 -14.72 -1.33 -5.84
CA SER A 44 -14.95 -0.91 -4.47
C SER A 44 -16.44 -1.00 -4.13
N HIS A 45 -16.77 -1.14 -2.85
CA HIS A 45 -18.14 -1.06 -2.34
C HIS A 45 -18.37 0.27 -1.62
N GLY A 46 -19.26 1.07 -2.18
CA GLY A 46 -19.64 2.38 -1.66
C GLY A 46 -20.94 2.31 -0.84
N THR A 47 -21.06 3.14 0.20
CA THR A 47 -22.37 3.54 0.73
C THR A 47 -22.45 5.03 1.04
N LYS A 48 -23.61 5.63 0.75
CA LYS A 48 -23.97 7.03 1.07
C LYS A 48 -25.02 7.16 2.18
N ALA A 49 -25.32 6.06 2.87
CA ALA A 49 -26.20 6.02 4.02
C ALA A 49 -25.61 5.14 5.13
N ASN A 50 -26.14 5.28 6.35
CA ASN A 50 -25.70 4.45 7.47
C ASN A 50 -25.94 2.97 7.17
N GLY A 51 -24.92 2.15 7.44
CA GLY A 51 -24.91 0.73 7.12
C GLY A 51 -23.78 0.01 7.84
N SER A 52 -23.62 -1.26 7.54
CA SER A 52 -22.48 -2.05 7.99
C SER A 52 -22.04 -3.07 6.96
N ALA A 53 -20.81 -3.53 7.07
CA ALA A 53 -20.30 -4.70 6.36
C ALA A 53 -19.70 -5.67 7.41
N SER A 54 -19.96 -6.97 7.31
CA SER A 54 -19.27 -7.97 8.13
C SER A 54 -18.65 -9.10 7.32
N PHE A 55 -17.61 -9.72 7.87
CA PHE A 55 -16.92 -10.85 7.27
C PHE A 55 -16.42 -11.81 8.35
N ALA A 56 -16.75 -13.10 8.19
CA ALA A 56 -16.27 -14.16 9.07
C ALA A 56 -14.94 -14.72 8.55
N PHE A 57 -13.92 -14.72 9.41
CA PHE A 57 -12.60 -15.25 9.10
C PHE A 57 -12.11 -16.19 10.20
N LYS A 58 -10.95 -16.80 9.98
CA LYS A 58 -10.22 -17.53 11.02
C LYS A 58 -8.75 -17.21 10.85
N GLY A 59 -8.08 -16.75 11.92
CA GLY A 59 -6.74 -16.19 11.81
C GLY A 59 -6.24 -15.48 13.06
N THR A 60 -5.17 -14.71 12.91
CA THR A 60 -4.44 -14.03 14.01
C THR A 60 -4.30 -12.51 13.83
N SER A 61 -4.80 -11.96 12.74
CA SER A 61 -4.89 -10.51 12.51
C SER A 61 -5.97 -10.20 11.46
N ILE A 62 -6.43 -8.95 11.40
CA ILE A 62 -7.32 -8.44 10.35
C ILE A 62 -6.98 -6.98 10.05
N SER A 63 -7.15 -6.55 8.81
CA SER A 63 -7.08 -5.17 8.36
C SER A 63 -8.17 -4.93 7.32
N VAL A 64 -8.82 -3.77 7.43
CA VAL A 64 -9.82 -3.29 6.47
C VAL A 64 -9.17 -2.20 5.65
N VAL A 65 -9.24 -2.29 4.32
CA VAL A 65 -8.60 -1.36 3.38
C VAL A 65 -9.66 -0.77 2.45
N GLY A 66 -9.53 0.51 2.14
CA GLY A 66 -10.46 1.23 1.27
C GLY A 66 -9.93 2.59 0.85
N THR A 67 -10.83 3.42 0.33
CA THR A 67 -10.52 4.80 -0.06
C THR A 67 -10.93 5.76 1.06
N THR A 68 -9.95 6.42 1.66
CA THR A 68 -10.24 7.59 2.51
C THR A 68 -10.61 8.76 1.60
N ASN A 69 -11.74 9.42 1.86
CA ASN A 69 -12.18 10.63 1.14
C ASN A 69 -13.06 11.47 2.08
N LEU A 70 -12.43 12.02 3.13
CA LEU A 70 -13.12 12.58 4.28
C LEU A 70 -13.39 14.07 4.13
N VAL A 71 -14.65 14.46 4.36
CA VAL A 71 -15.10 15.85 4.38
C VAL A 71 -15.23 16.31 5.83
N GLN A 72 -14.73 17.50 6.14
CA GLN A 72 -14.97 18.13 7.43
C GLN A 72 -16.41 18.65 7.53
N ILE A 73 -17.14 18.20 8.54
CA ILE A 73 -18.49 18.65 8.89
C ILE A 73 -18.51 19.32 10.26
N ASP A 74 -19.65 19.87 10.67
CA ASP A 74 -19.87 20.49 11.97
C ASP A 74 -18.79 21.53 12.33
N ASN A 75 -18.53 22.46 11.39
CA ASN A 75 -17.49 23.49 11.47
C ASN A 75 -16.05 22.95 11.72
N GLY A 76 -15.73 21.77 11.20
CA GLY A 76 -14.41 21.15 11.34
C GLY A 76 -14.23 20.31 12.59
N THR A 77 -15.29 20.06 13.35
CA THR A 77 -15.22 19.26 14.59
C THR A 77 -15.37 17.75 14.35
N ARG A 78 -15.88 17.34 13.17
CA ARG A 78 -16.09 15.94 12.80
C ARG A 78 -15.76 15.70 11.32
N TRP A 79 -15.45 14.45 10.99
CA TRP A 79 -15.24 13.95 9.63
C TRP A 79 -16.43 13.10 9.15
N ASP A 80 -16.71 13.18 7.85
CA ASP A 80 -17.75 12.43 7.15
C ASP A 80 -17.18 11.82 5.86
N PRO A 81 -17.38 10.51 5.57
CA PRO A 81 -17.99 9.51 6.43
C PRO A 81 -17.19 9.26 7.72
N SER A 82 -17.81 8.57 8.66
CA SER A 82 -17.17 8.07 9.89
C SER A 82 -17.53 6.60 10.09
N TRP A 83 -16.63 5.81 10.66
CA TRP A 83 -16.87 4.40 10.90
C TRP A 83 -16.24 3.95 12.23
N GLU A 84 -16.65 2.77 12.68
CA GLU A 84 -16.08 2.08 13.84
C GLU A 84 -16.02 0.58 13.51
N CYS A 85 -14.88 -0.06 13.79
CA CYS A 85 -14.67 -1.48 13.51
C CYS A 85 -14.71 -2.31 14.79
N PHE A 86 -15.25 -3.53 14.68
CA PHE A 86 -15.41 -4.45 15.79
C PHE A 86 -14.91 -5.84 15.39
N VAL A 87 -14.05 -6.46 16.20
CA VAL A 87 -13.76 -7.90 16.10
C VAL A 87 -14.48 -8.61 17.24
N ASP A 88 -15.32 -9.59 16.92
CA ASP A 88 -16.13 -10.34 17.88
C ASP A 88 -16.96 -9.43 18.83
N GLN A 89 -17.53 -8.36 18.26
CA GLN A 89 -18.25 -7.28 18.96
C GLN A 89 -17.40 -6.40 19.90
N ILE A 90 -16.07 -6.57 19.90
CA ILE A 90 -15.13 -5.70 20.63
C ILE A 90 -14.61 -4.63 19.66
N SER A 91 -14.86 -3.36 19.99
CA SER A 91 -14.34 -2.20 19.23
C SER A 91 -12.81 -2.24 19.15
N ILE A 92 -12.29 -2.10 17.93
CA ILE A 92 -10.86 -1.94 17.62
C ILE A 92 -10.52 -0.52 17.13
N GLY A 93 -11.53 0.35 17.01
CA GLY A 93 -11.39 1.72 16.50
C GLY A 93 -11.39 1.79 14.98
N ALA A 94 -11.55 3.01 14.47
CA ALA A 94 -11.05 3.41 13.16
C ALA A 94 -9.60 3.92 13.26
N THR A 95 -8.86 3.91 12.16
CA THR A 95 -7.61 4.67 12.05
C THR A 95 -7.85 6.17 12.21
N ALA A 96 -6.84 6.91 12.66
CA ALA A 96 -6.92 8.37 12.72
C ALA A 96 -7.26 8.96 11.33
N PRO A 97 -8.19 9.94 11.23
CA PRO A 97 -8.56 10.58 9.97
C PRO A 97 -7.35 11.14 9.21
N PHE A 98 -7.26 10.80 7.91
CA PHE A 98 -6.28 11.40 7.01
C PHE A 98 -6.96 12.48 6.16
N PRO A 99 -6.39 13.71 6.06
CA PRO A 99 -7.08 14.85 5.43
C PRO A 99 -6.99 14.86 3.90
N TYR A 100 -6.25 13.93 3.30
CA TYR A 100 -6.17 13.76 1.85
C TYR A 100 -6.97 12.51 1.44
N ALA A 101 -7.43 12.50 0.19
CA ALA A 101 -8.11 11.35 -0.37
C ALA A 101 -7.09 10.35 -0.94
N GLU A 102 -7.11 9.11 -0.46
CA GLU A 102 -6.13 8.06 -0.82
C GLU A 102 -6.82 6.70 -0.90
N ASN A 103 -6.52 5.93 -1.95
CA ASN A 103 -6.80 4.49 -2.03
C ASN A 103 -5.86 3.67 -1.16
N ASN A 104 -6.10 2.36 -1.07
CA ASN A 104 -5.26 1.40 -0.34
C ASN A 104 -4.97 1.85 1.12
N TRP A 105 -5.88 2.63 1.70
CA TRP A 105 -5.73 3.18 3.04
C TRP A 105 -6.33 2.24 4.06
N TYR A 106 -5.57 1.93 5.13
CA TYR A 106 -6.09 1.16 6.24
C TYR A 106 -7.18 1.95 6.96
N LEU A 107 -8.41 1.43 6.95
CA LEU A 107 -9.56 2.03 7.63
C LEU A 107 -9.62 1.62 9.10
N CYS A 108 -9.19 0.39 9.40
CA CYS A 108 -8.98 -0.13 10.75
C CYS A 108 -8.11 -1.40 10.70
N GLN A 109 -7.37 -1.70 11.77
CA GLN A 109 -6.48 -2.85 11.83
C GLN A 109 -6.43 -3.44 13.26
N GLN A 110 -6.37 -4.77 13.34
CA GLN A 110 -6.05 -5.48 14.57
C GLN A 110 -4.91 -6.46 14.27
N ASN A 111 -3.70 -6.08 14.67
CA ASN A 111 -2.45 -6.78 14.34
C ASN A 111 -2.20 -8.05 15.17
N THR A 112 -3.02 -8.31 16.20
CA THR A 112 -2.88 -9.49 17.06
C THR A 112 -4.22 -9.93 17.60
N LEU A 113 -4.62 -11.15 17.24
CA LEU A 113 -5.75 -11.91 17.76
C LEU A 113 -5.26 -13.27 18.23
N ASN A 114 -6.04 -13.93 19.10
CA ASN A 114 -5.82 -15.34 19.40
C ASN A 114 -6.14 -16.17 18.16
N ASP A 115 -5.38 -17.25 17.87
CA ASP A 115 -5.71 -18.08 16.70
C ASP A 115 -7.10 -18.74 16.85
N GLY A 116 -8.05 -18.35 16.00
CA GLY A 116 -9.43 -18.79 16.15
C GLY A 116 -10.37 -18.24 15.06
N PRO A 117 -11.65 -18.70 15.05
CA PRO A 117 -12.69 -18.07 14.25
C PRO A 117 -13.04 -16.69 14.83
N HIS A 118 -13.26 -15.73 13.93
CA HIS A 118 -13.55 -14.33 14.25
C HIS A 118 -14.57 -13.75 13.27
N GLU A 119 -15.26 -12.69 13.68
CA GLU A 119 -16.05 -11.83 12.78
C GLU A 119 -15.56 -10.38 12.89
N ILE A 120 -15.19 -9.79 11.76
CA ILE A 120 -14.98 -8.34 11.63
C ILE A 120 -16.31 -7.69 11.21
N THR A 121 -16.74 -6.65 11.92
CA THR A 121 -17.89 -5.80 11.56
C THR A 121 -17.45 -4.36 11.46
N ILE A 122 -17.80 -3.69 10.36
CA ILE A 122 -17.52 -2.30 10.06
C ILE A 122 -18.85 -1.55 10.11
N ASN A 123 -19.04 -0.67 11.09
CA ASN A 123 -20.25 0.15 11.21
C ASN A 123 -20.00 1.54 10.62
N VAL A 124 -20.75 1.93 9.60
CA VAL A 124 -20.60 3.19 8.86
C VAL A 124 -21.71 4.16 9.25
N THR A 125 -21.31 5.40 9.58
CA THR A 125 -22.21 6.55 9.78
C THR A 125 -21.80 7.69 8.86
N THR A 126 -22.71 8.12 7.98
CA THR A 126 -22.46 9.17 6.98
C THR A 126 -23.62 10.18 6.89
N ALA A 127 -23.30 11.44 6.63
CA ALA A 127 -24.24 12.52 6.30
C ALA A 127 -24.53 12.63 4.79
N GLY A 128 -23.92 11.77 3.97
CA GLY A 128 -24.15 11.67 2.52
C GLY A 128 -22.88 11.51 1.68
N ASN A 129 -21.70 11.69 2.27
CA ASN A 129 -20.43 11.37 1.61
C ASN A 129 -20.23 9.86 1.54
N THR A 130 -19.57 9.36 0.48
CA THR A 130 -19.41 7.92 0.29
C THR A 130 -18.36 7.36 1.25
N PHE A 131 -18.69 6.29 1.96
CA PHE A 131 -17.70 5.38 2.54
C PHE A 131 -17.36 4.29 1.52
N TRP A 132 -16.08 4.03 1.30
CA TRP A 132 -15.58 3.07 0.32
C TRP A 132 -14.78 1.94 0.99
N LEU A 133 -15.22 0.69 0.80
CA LEU A 133 -14.46 -0.53 1.11
C LEU A 133 -13.84 -1.07 -0.19
N ASP A 134 -12.61 -1.59 -0.12
CA ASP A 134 -11.85 -2.11 -1.27
C ASP A 134 -11.45 -3.58 -1.04
N TYR A 135 -10.78 -3.88 0.08
CA TYR A 135 -10.48 -5.26 0.44
C TYR A 135 -10.20 -5.45 1.94
N LEU A 136 -10.17 -6.72 2.35
CA LEU A 136 -9.76 -7.16 3.68
C LEU A 136 -8.45 -7.95 3.58
N LEU A 137 -7.54 -7.75 4.54
CA LEU A 137 -6.34 -8.56 4.71
C LEU A 137 -6.36 -9.27 6.07
N PHE A 138 -6.16 -10.58 6.13
CA PHE A 138 -6.00 -11.30 7.40
C PHE A 138 -4.84 -12.28 7.39
N THR A 139 -4.13 -12.44 8.52
CA THR A 139 -3.17 -13.54 8.67
C THR A 139 -3.95 -14.83 8.95
N PRO A 140 -3.91 -15.84 8.07
CA PRO A 140 -4.65 -17.09 8.22
C PRO A 140 -4.19 -17.94 9.40
N SER A 141 -5.09 -18.78 9.93
CA SER A 141 -4.69 -19.79 10.92
C SER A 141 -3.76 -20.84 10.30
N PRO A 142 -2.69 -21.28 10.99
CA PRO A 142 -1.72 -22.24 10.44
C PRO A 142 -2.30 -23.59 10.01
N THR A 143 -3.49 -23.96 10.52
CA THR A 143 -4.13 -25.26 10.26
C THR A 143 -5.08 -25.26 9.06
N LEU A 144 -5.30 -24.12 8.39
CA LEU A 144 -6.29 -24.03 7.31
C LEU A 144 -5.61 -23.91 5.94
N SER A 145 -6.08 -24.71 4.99
CA SER A 145 -5.74 -24.55 3.57
C SER A 145 -6.76 -23.61 2.95
N TYR A 146 -6.36 -22.37 2.67
CA TYR A 146 -7.21 -21.37 2.00
C TYR A 146 -7.13 -21.59 0.50
N ASN A 147 -7.69 -22.72 0.08
CA ASN A 147 -7.89 -22.99 -1.32
C ASN A 147 -8.84 -21.92 -1.87
N GLU A 148 -8.56 -21.44 -3.09
CA GLU A 148 -9.28 -20.39 -3.83
C GLU A 148 -9.08 -18.94 -3.37
N ASN A 149 -8.22 -18.66 -2.38
CA ASN A 149 -7.91 -17.28 -1.98
C ASN A 149 -6.61 -16.73 -2.63
N VAL A 150 -6.55 -15.40 -2.77
CA VAL A 150 -5.32 -14.67 -3.11
C VAL A 150 -4.49 -14.49 -1.83
N LEU A 151 -3.19 -14.73 -1.91
CA LEU A 151 -2.23 -14.39 -0.87
C LEU A 151 -1.47 -13.10 -1.24
N LEU A 152 -1.35 -12.19 -0.29
CA LEU A 152 -0.38 -11.10 -0.31
C LEU A 152 0.93 -11.63 0.30
N VAL A 153 2.00 -11.59 -0.50
CA VAL A 153 3.34 -12.04 -0.14
C VAL A 153 4.27 -10.82 -0.15
N GLN A 154 4.69 -10.39 1.04
CA GLN A 154 5.55 -9.21 1.24
C GLN A 154 6.96 -9.42 0.63
N ASN A 155 7.63 -8.34 0.21
CA ASN A 155 9.01 -8.37 -0.32
C ASN A 155 10.03 -9.13 0.57
N ASN A 156 9.78 -9.18 1.87
CA ASN A 156 10.65 -9.83 2.86
C ASN A 156 10.36 -11.33 3.08
N ASP A 157 9.46 -11.93 2.30
CA ASP A 157 9.15 -13.37 2.36
C ASP A 157 10.36 -14.22 1.94
N PRO A 158 10.73 -15.25 2.71
CA PRO A 158 11.95 -16.03 2.47
C PRO A 158 11.91 -16.92 1.21
N ALA A 159 10.75 -17.06 0.55
CA ALA A 159 10.66 -17.72 -0.75
C ALA A 159 11.05 -16.79 -1.93
N ILE A 160 11.21 -15.48 -1.67
CA ILE A 160 11.75 -14.51 -2.62
C ILE A 160 13.27 -14.45 -2.42
N ILE A 161 14.01 -14.83 -3.46
CA ILE A 161 15.48 -14.86 -3.49
C ILE A 161 15.94 -13.75 -4.42
N TYR A 162 16.56 -12.73 -3.86
CA TYR A 162 17.19 -11.64 -4.60
C TYR A 162 18.67 -11.95 -4.86
N ASP A 163 19.20 -11.51 -5.99
CA ASP A 163 20.64 -11.48 -6.22
C ASP A 163 21.35 -10.35 -5.42
N SER A 164 22.67 -10.25 -5.55
CA SER A 164 23.48 -9.24 -4.85
C SER A 164 23.31 -7.79 -5.33
N ASN A 165 22.54 -7.56 -6.39
CA ASN A 165 22.30 -6.25 -7.01
C ASN A 165 20.98 -5.61 -6.56
N TRP A 166 20.21 -6.29 -5.71
CA TRP A 166 19.05 -5.72 -5.03
C TRP A 166 19.43 -5.13 -3.67
N GLY A 167 18.76 -4.03 -3.31
CA GLY A 167 18.86 -3.41 -2.00
C GLY A 167 17.49 -3.09 -1.43
N ALA A 168 17.41 -2.82 -0.12
CA ALA A 168 16.21 -2.31 0.51
C ALA A 168 15.93 -0.87 0.06
N LEU A 169 14.68 -0.58 -0.31
CA LEU A 169 14.16 0.76 -0.57
C LEU A 169 13.34 1.21 0.65
N GLY A 170 14.03 1.88 1.57
CA GLY A 170 13.45 2.22 2.87
C GLY A 170 13.14 0.97 3.70
N GLY A 171 11.97 0.95 4.34
CA GLY A 171 11.51 -0.16 5.18
C GLY A 171 10.42 -1.04 4.59
N GLY A 172 9.92 -0.73 3.38
CA GLY A 172 8.74 -1.38 2.77
C GLY A 172 8.99 -2.18 1.50
N ALA A 173 10.02 -1.85 0.70
CA ALA A 173 10.28 -2.52 -0.57
C ALA A 173 11.74 -2.93 -0.73
N ASN A 174 12.00 -3.80 -1.71
CA ASN A 174 13.33 -3.99 -2.29
C ASN A 174 13.36 -3.37 -3.70
N MET A 175 14.55 -2.99 -4.18
CA MET A 175 14.73 -2.41 -5.50
C MET A 175 16.05 -2.79 -6.17
N THR A 176 16.13 -2.58 -7.48
CA THR A 176 17.39 -2.59 -8.23
C THR A 176 17.40 -1.52 -9.34
N THR A 177 18.60 -1.01 -9.64
CA THR A 177 18.91 -0.15 -10.80
C THR A 177 19.97 -0.76 -11.71
N VAL A 178 20.37 -2.02 -11.46
CA VAL A 178 21.47 -2.68 -12.17
C VAL A 178 20.91 -3.58 -13.27
N ASN A 179 21.14 -3.24 -14.54
CA ASN A 179 20.69 -4.05 -15.66
C ASN A 179 21.22 -5.50 -15.54
N GLY A 180 20.34 -6.48 -15.69
CA GLY A 180 20.62 -7.90 -15.49
C GLY A 180 20.44 -8.39 -14.05
N ALA A 181 20.02 -7.53 -13.11
CA ALA A 181 19.70 -7.96 -11.74
C ALA A 181 18.45 -8.84 -11.69
N GLU A 182 18.51 -9.91 -10.90
CA GLU A 182 17.49 -10.96 -10.85
C GLU A 182 16.84 -11.11 -9.47
N ALA A 183 15.53 -11.38 -9.48
CA ALA A 183 14.76 -11.81 -8.32
C ALA A 183 13.96 -13.07 -8.69
N LYS A 184 14.01 -14.09 -7.85
CA LYS A 184 13.36 -15.38 -8.06
C LYS A 184 12.34 -15.65 -6.95
N PHE A 185 11.14 -16.09 -7.31
CA PHE A 185 10.08 -16.47 -6.38
C PHE A 185 9.59 -17.88 -6.70
N ASN A 186 9.72 -18.80 -5.73
CA ASN A 186 9.19 -20.16 -5.85
C ASN A 186 7.85 -20.26 -5.11
N PHE A 187 6.83 -20.79 -5.76
CA PHE A 187 5.48 -20.92 -5.21
C PHE A 187 4.80 -22.20 -5.69
N VAL A 188 3.58 -22.45 -5.21
CA VAL A 188 2.78 -23.61 -5.60
C VAL A 188 1.36 -23.11 -5.92
N GLY A 189 0.96 -23.20 -7.19
CA GLY A 189 -0.46 -23.30 -7.53
C GLY A 189 -0.92 -24.72 -7.21
N SER A 190 -2.12 -24.94 -6.71
CA SER A 190 -2.58 -26.28 -6.33
C SER A 190 -3.84 -26.71 -7.08
N SER A 191 -3.98 -28.01 -7.29
CA SER A 191 -5.06 -28.57 -8.08
C SER A 191 -6.33 -28.64 -7.25
N ILE A 192 -7.38 -27.92 -7.70
CA ILE A 192 -8.74 -28.20 -7.23
C ILE A 192 -9.00 -29.68 -7.47
N SER A 193 -9.36 -30.41 -6.41
CA SER A 193 -9.60 -31.85 -6.48
C SER A 193 -10.92 -32.15 -7.21
N LEU A 194 -10.85 -32.19 -8.54
CA LEU A 194 -11.76 -32.85 -9.49
C LEU A 194 -13.19 -33.11 -8.97
N LYS A 195 -14.04 -32.07 -9.02
CA LYS A 195 -15.48 -32.18 -9.39
C LYS A 195 -16.25 -30.86 -9.53
N ALA A 196 -15.64 -29.71 -9.25
CA ALA A 196 -16.23 -28.39 -9.53
C ALA A 196 -15.57 -27.75 -10.77
N LEU A 197 -16.27 -27.84 -11.90
CA LEU A 197 -16.08 -27.16 -13.21
C LEU A 197 -14.65 -26.97 -13.78
N GLU A 198 -14.47 -27.49 -14.99
CA GLU A 198 -13.26 -27.39 -15.84
C GLU A 198 -13.00 -26.00 -16.45
N ALA A 199 -13.23 -24.88 -15.74
CA ALA A 199 -13.35 -23.57 -16.40
C ALA A 199 -12.71 -22.31 -15.77
N LEU A 200 -12.52 -22.18 -14.44
CA LEU A 200 -12.32 -20.83 -13.83
C LEU A 200 -11.23 -20.70 -12.74
N ALA A 201 -10.38 -21.71 -12.50
CA ALA A 201 -9.27 -21.60 -11.56
C ALA A 201 -8.08 -20.85 -12.19
N ASN A 202 -8.10 -19.51 -12.13
CA ASN A 202 -7.07 -18.64 -12.66
C ASN A 202 -5.88 -18.52 -11.68
N PHE A 203 -4.79 -19.27 -11.92
CA PHE A 203 -3.56 -19.15 -11.13
C PHE A 203 -2.63 -18.10 -11.70
N PHE A 204 -2.27 -17.06 -10.95
CA PHE A 204 -1.41 -15.98 -11.44
C PHE A 204 -0.61 -15.34 -10.31
N VAL A 205 0.46 -14.64 -10.70
CA VAL A 205 1.22 -13.75 -9.83
C VAL A 205 1.12 -12.34 -10.39
N THR A 206 0.69 -11.38 -9.57
CA THR A 206 0.82 -9.94 -9.86
C THR A 206 2.00 -9.38 -9.08
N TRP A 207 2.93 -8.75 -9.80
CA TRP A 207 4.07 -8.08 -9.21
C TRP A 207 3.73 -6.63 -8.91
N VAL A 208 3.72 -6.26 -7.63
CA VAL A 208 3.38 -4.90 -7.19
C VAL A 208 4.60 -4.20 -6.60
N GLY A 209 4.84 -2.98 -7.06
CA GLY A 209 5.88 -2.11 -6.56
C GLY A 209 5.39 -0.67 -6.45
N PHE A 210 6.34 0.24 -6.34
CA PHE A 210 6.08 1.68 -6.39
C PHE A 210 7.15 2.41 -7.20
N ILE A 211 6.82 3.59 -7.69
CA ILE A 211 7.70 4.40 -8.54
C ILE A 211 8.18 5.60 -7.70
N PRO A 212 9.39 5.53 -7.12
CA PRO A 212 9.91 6.54 -6.19
C PRO A 212 10.28 7.86 -6.88
N THR A 213 9.82 8.99 -6.31
CA THR A 213 10.08 10.33 -6.86
C THR A 213 11.51 10.83 -6.60
N GLU A 214 12.24 10.20 -5.68
CA GLU A 214 13.60 10.55 -5.27
C GLU A 214 14.67 9.91 -6.16
N LEU A 215 14.28 9.02 -7.07
CA LEU A 215 15.13 8.26 -7.98
C LEU A 215 14.80 8.61 -9.44
N PRO A 216 15.55 8.12 -10.45
CA PRO A 216 15.31 8.54 -11.83
C PRO A 216 13.91 8.24 -12.35
N HIS A 217 13.34 9.19 -13.09
CA HIS A 217 11.97 9.12 -13.59
C HIS A 217 11.83 8.48 -14.98
N GLY A 218 12.93 8.31 -15.73
CA GLY A 218 12.88 7.80 -17.11
C GLY A 218 12.30 6.39 -17.19
N ALA A 219 11.49 6.09 -18.21
CA ALA A 219 10.92 4.76 -18.39
C ALA A 219 12.02 3.67 -18.50
N ALA A 220 11.74 2.51 -17.93
CA ALA A 220 12.61 1.34 -17.95
C ALA A 220 11.84 0.10 -18.39
N SER A 221 12.53 -1.04 -18.50
CA SER A 221 11.89 -2.33 -18.78
C SER A 221 12.40 -3.42 -17.86
N GLY A 222 11.58 -4.45 -17.69
CA GLY A 222 11.94 -5.71 -17.07
C GLY A 222 11.45 -6.86 -17.93
N SER A 223 11.83 -8.09 -17.58
CA SER A 223 11.22 -9.30 -18.12
C SER A 223 10.94 -10.29 -17.00
N TYR A 224 9.95 -11.14 -17.18
CA TYR A 224 9.73 -12.29 -16.32
C TYR A 224 9.68 -13.58 -17.13
N SER A 225 10.05 -14.70 -16.53
CA SER A 225 9.76 -16.03 -17.05
C SER A 225 9.18 -16.91 -15.95
N VAL A 226 8.32 -17.85 -16.34
CA VAL A 226 7.76 -18.88 -15.46
C VAL A 226 8.35 -20.22 -15.89
N ASP A 227 8.85 -20.99 -14.92
CA ASP A 227 9.40 -22.34 -15.07
C ASP A 227 10.55 -22.47 -16.09
N GLY A 228 11.27 -21.37 -16.34
CA GLY A 228 12.35 -21.32 -17.31
C GLY A 228 11.90 -21.25 -18.77
N GLY A 229 10.62 -20.94 -19.02
CA GLY A 229 10.10 -20.62 -20.35
C GLY A 229 10.63 -19.30 -20.92
N ASP A 230 10.17 -18.93 -22.12
CA ASP A 230 10.60 -17.72 -22.81
C ASP A 230 10.28 -16.45 -21.99
N PRO A 231 11.23 -15.50 -21.82
CA PRO A 231 10.98 -14.26 -21.09
C PRO A 231 9.95 -13.34 -21.75
N VAL A 232 9.00 -12.85 -20.96
CA VAL A 232 8.00 -11.85 -21.34
C VAL A 232 8.43 -10.49 -20.82
N THR A 233 8.65 -9.53 -21.73
CA THR A 233 9.03 -8.15 -21.38
C THR A 233 7.83 -7.33 -20.90
N PHE A 234 8.02 -6.55 -19.84
CA PHE A 234 7.08 -5.55 -19.33
C PHE A 234 7.74 -4.17 -19.23
N GLN A 235 6.92 -3.11 -19.19
CA GLN A 235 7.38 -1.72 -19.13
C GLN A 235 7.21 -1.16 -17.72
N LEU A 236 8.19 -0.36 -17.29
CA LEU A 236 8.15 0.46 -16.10
C LEU A 236 8.03 1.91 -16.58
N ASN A 237 6.81 2.47 -16.51
CA ASN A 237 6.51 3.76 -17.12
C ASN A 237 7.31 4.93 -16.52
N GLY A 238 7.83 4.78 -15.30
CA GLY A 238 8.53 5.85 -14.59
C GLY A 238 7.56 6.96 -14.16
N LEU A 239 8.07 8.18 -14.06
CA LEU A 239 7.29 9.37 -13.70
C LEU A 239 7.44 10.46 -14.76
N SER A 240 6.56 11.46 -14.72
CA SER A 240 6.82 12.73 -15.41
C SER A 240 8.12 13.35 -14.87
N PRO A 241 8.98 13.98 -15.69
CA PRO A 241 10.17 14.71 -15.23
C PRO A 241 9.88 15.83 -14.20
N THR A 242 8.62 16.23 -14.05
CA THR A 242 8.16 17.23 -13.07
C THR A 242 7.34 16.63 -11.93
N ALA A 243 7.31 15.30 -11.79
CA ALA A 243 6.63 14.66 -10.67
C ALA A 243 7.37 14.94 -9.35
N THR A 244 6.60 15.13 -8.28
CA THR A 244 7.10 15.43 -6.93
C THR A 244 6.54 14.48 -5.88
N VAL A 245 5.91 13.38 -6.30
CA VAL A 245 5.25 12.39 -5.44
C VAL A 245 5.58 10.99 -5.93
N THR A 246 5.92 10.10 -5.01
CA THR A 246 6.04 8.66 -5.25
C THR A 246 4.66 8.08 -5.54
N ILE A 247 4.55 7.17 -6.51
CA ILE A 247 3.28 6.50 -6.85
C ILE A 247 3.34 5.05 -6.38
N TYR A 248 2.46 4.67 -5.45
CA TYR A 248 2.45 3.35 -4.80
C TYR A 248 1.48 2.35 -5.45
N ASN A 249 1.52 1.09 -5.00
CA ASN A 249 0.64 -0.01 -5.41
C ASN A 249 0.52 -0.18 -6.94
N GLN A 250 1.64 -0.04 -7.65
CA GLN A 250 1.71 -0.17 -9.10
C GLN A 250 1.95 -1.62 -9.50
N ALA A 251 0.94 -2.24 -10.11
CA ALA A 251 1.09 -3.55 -10.74
C ALA A 251 1.93 -3.42 -12.02
N PHE A 252 3.17 -3.91 -12.01
CA PHE A 252 4.07 -3.85 -13.16
C PHE A 252 3.77 -4.94 -14.19
N PHE A 253 3.34 -6.12 -13.73
CA PHE A 253 2.79 -7.18 -14.58
C PHE A 253 1.92 -8.15 -13.77
N THR A 254 1.06 -8.88 -14.46
CA THR A 254 0.42 -10.10 -13.99
C THR A 254 0.79 -11.24 -14.94
N THR A 255 1.15 -12.41 -14.41
CA THR A 255 1.40 -13.59 -15.26
C THR A 255 0.10 -14.07 -15.92
N PRO A 256 0.17 -14.81 -17.04
CA PRO A 256 -0.97 -15.57 -17.53
C PRO A 256 -1.45 -16.58 -16.49
N ASN A 257 -2.63 -17.17 -16.75
CA ASN A 257 -3.11 -18.34 -16.02
C ASN A 257 -2.09 -19.48 -16.11
N LEU A 258 -1.61 -19.91 -14.95
CA LEU A 258 -0.71 -21.03 -14.77
C LEU A 258 -1.52 -22.31 -14.52
N THR A 259 -0.88 -23.46 -14.73
CA THR A 259 -1.49 -24.74 -14.37
C THR A 259 -1.38 -24.96 -12.85
N PRO A 260 -2.13 -25.90 -12.26
CA PRO A 260 -1.80 -26.39 -10.94
C PRO A 260 -0.41 -27.06 -10.88
N GLY A 261 0.46 -26.58 -10.01
CA GLY A 261 1.78 -27.17 -9.78
C GLY A 261 2.75 -26.29 -9.00
N PRO A 262 3.93 -26.82 -8.63
CA PRO A 262 5.05 -26.00 -8.20
C PRO A 262 5.57 -25.15 -9.37
N HIS A 263 5.77 -23.86 -9.12
CA HIS A 263 6.23 -22.88 -10.11
C HIS A 263 7.43 -22.07 -9.61
N SER A 264 8.20 -21.58 -10.57
CA SER A 264 9.34 -20.69 -10.38
C SER A 264 9.18 -19.46 -11.27
N LEU A 265 8.85 -18.31 -10.67
CA LEU A 265 8.92 -17.01 -11.32
C LEU A 265 10.35 -16.46 -11.22
N LEU A 266 10.96 -16.11 -12.35
CA LEU A 266 12.20 -15.34 -12.43
C LEU A 266 11.85 -13.96 -13.00
N VAL A 267 12.36 -12.88 -12.39
CA VAL A 267 12.20 -11.51 -12.87
C VAL A 267 13.57 -10.87 -13.00
N THR A 268 13.85 -10.31 -14.16
CA THR A 268 15.11 -9.66 -14.52
C THR A 268 14.87 -8.20 -14.86
N TYR A 269 15.59 -7.27 -14.22
CA TYR A 269 15.56 -5.86 -14.61
C TYR A 269 16.41 -5.63 -15.86
N LEU A 270 15.80 -5.16 -16.94
CA LEU A 270 16.49 -4.89 -18.21
C LEU A 270 16.97 -3.44 -18.30
N GLY A 271 16.30 -2.53 -17.58
CA GLY A 271 16.59 -1.10 -17.57
C GLY A 271 16.22 -0.38 -18.86
N ALA A 272 16.92 0.72 -19.11
CA ALA A 272 16.90 1.49 -20.35
C ALA A 272 18.20 2.31 -20.47
N SER A 273 18.31 3.15 -21.50
CA SER A 273 19.37 4.16 -21.60
C SER A 273 19.27 5.17 -20.44
N SER A 274 20.29 5.15 -19.57
CA SER A 274 20.34 5.88 -18.29
C SER A 274 20.04 7.39 -18.39
N PRO A 275 19.38 8.00 -17.37
CA PRO A 275 18.95 7.39 -16.11
C PRO A 275 17.48 6.94 -16.15
N ALA A 276 17.21 5.74 -15.63
CA ALA A 276 15.92 5.07 -15.75
C ALA A 276 15.38 4.58 -14.40
N THR A 277 14.06 4.43 -14.30
CA THR A 277 13.33 4.14 -13.07
C THR A 277 13.67 2.73 -12.54
N PRO A 278 13.87 2.56 -11.23
CA PRO A 278 14.22 1.26 -10.66
C PRO A 278 13.08 0.25 -10.83
N LEU A 279 13.44 -1.02 -10.97
CA LEU A 279 12.49 -2.08 -10.66
C LEU A 279 12.39 -2.21 -9.13
N THR A 280 11.17 -2.07 -8.61
CA THR A 280 10.86 -2.22 -7.18
C THR A 280 9.97 -3.45 -6.95
N LEU A 281 9.98 -3.97 -5.73
CA LEU A 281 9.04 -4.97 -5.24
C LEU A 281 8.63 -4.61 -3.82
N ASP A 282 7.35 -4.32 -3.65
CA ASP A 282 6.68 -4.08 -2.37
C ASP A 282 6.03 -5.39 -1.89
N TYR A 283 5.17 -5.97 -2.72
CA TYR A 283 4.57 -7.28 -2.48
C TYR A 283 4.11 -7.96 -3.78
N LEU A 284 3.75 -9.23 -3.67
CA LEU A 284 3.14 -10.03 -4.73
C LEU A 284 1.71 -10.40 -4.34
N TYR A 285 0.76 -10.31 -5.26
CA TYR A 285 -0.48 -11.08 -5.17
C TYR A 285 -0.26 -12.43 -5.83
N VAL A 286 -0.61 -13.52 -5.13
CA VAL A 286 -0.39 -14.90 -5.59
C VAL A 286 -1.65 -15.71 -5.30
N THR A 287 -2.35 -16.20 -6.33
CA THR A 287 -3.41 -17.21 -6.10
C THR A 287 -2.75 -18.55 -5.74
N ASN A 288 -2.66 -18.83 -4.44
CA ASN A 288 -1.99 -20.01 -3.88
C ASN A 288 -2.97 -20.78 -3.00
N THR A 289 -3.01 -22.10 -3.21
CA THR A 289 -4.00 -23.00 -2.64
C THR A 289 -3.36 -24.17 -1.90
N SER A 290 -2.27 -23.94 -1.15
CA SER A 290 -2.03 -24.60 0.16
C SER A 290 -0.78 -24.07 0.90
N THR A 291 -0.96 -23.62 2.14
CA THR A 291 0.11 -23.59 3.15
C THR A 291 0.27 -24.98 3.77
N SER A 292 0.76 -25.94 2.99
CA SER A 292 1.44 -27.08 3.61
C SER A 292 2.88 -26.64 3.92
N ASN A 293 3.24 -26.61 5.20
CA ASN A 293 4.64 -26.71 5.62
C ASN A 293 5.12 -28.15 5.38
N ASN A 294 5.00 -28.62 4.14
CA ASN A 294 5.77 -29.75 3.67
C ASN A 294 7.21 -29.27 3.57
N GLU A 295 7.93 -29.39 4.69
CA GLU A 295 9.33 -29.76 4.60
C GLU A 295 9.46 -30.83 3.51
N PRO A 296 10.43 -30.72 2.58
CA PRO A 296 10.73 -31.86 1.75
C PRO A 296 11.05 -33.00 2.71
N SER A 297 10.30 -34.11 2.59
CA SER A 297 10.56 -35.35 3.32
C SER A 297 11.81 -36.00 2.72
N ASP A 298 12.93 -35.31 2.90
CA ASP A 298 14.24 -35.65 2.40
C ASP A 298 14.80 -36.78 3.26
N HIS A 299 14.31 -37.98 2.97
CA HIS A 299 14.83 -39.20 3.54
C HIS A 299 16.32 -39.31 3.20
N ASN A 300 17.13 -39.06 4.23
CA ASN A 300 18.58 -39.27 4.35
C ASN A 300 19.51 -38.10 4.00
N ARG A 301 19.58 -37.09 4.90
CA ARG A 301 20.80 -36.84 5.73
C ARG A 301 20.57 -35.73 6.78
N VAL A 302 20.30 -36.14 8.02
CA VAL A 302 20.28 -35.19 9.16
C VAL A 302 21.72 -34.80 9.54
N SER A 303 22.28 -33.78 8.89
CA SER A 303 23.43 -33.05 9.42
C SER A 303 22.97 -32.18 10.59
N LYS A 304 22.93 -32.77 11.79
CA LYS A 304 22.60 -32.04 13.03
C LYS A 304 23.49 -30.79 13.14
N THR A 305 22.91 -29.61 13.04
CA THR A 305 23.61 -28.38 13.38
C THR A 305 24.03 -28.49 14.85
N PRO A 306 25.32 -28.28 15.19
CA PRO A 306 25.82 -28.50 16.54
C PRO A 306 25.39 -27.33 17.44
N ILE A 307 24.16 -27.40 17.94
CA ILE A 307 23.58 -26.42 18.88
C ILE A 307 24.36 -26.39 20.20
N GLY A 308 24.98 -27.51 20.61
CA GLY A 308 25.79 -27.64 21.83
C GLY A 308 26.91 -26.60 21.95
N PRO A 309 27.84 -26.49 20.98
CA PRO A 309 28.85 -25.42 20.93
C PRO A 309 28.29 -23.99 21.04
N ILE A 310 27.15 -23.69 20.41
CA ILE A 310 26.56 -22.34 20.43
C ILE A 310 26.05 -22.00 21.84
N VAL A 311 25.27 -22.90 22.44
CA VAL A 311 24.75 -22.73 23.81
C VAL A 311 25.90 -22.72 24.84
N GLY A 312 26.90 -23.58 24.65
CA GLY A 312 28.10 -23.63 25.50
C GLY A 312 28.90 -22.32 25.49
N GLY A 313 29.04 -21.67 24.32
CA GLY A 313 29.72 -20.39 24.19
C GLY A 313 29.01 -19.27 24.97
N VAL A 314 27.68 -19.16 24.84
CA VAL A 314 26.89 -18.12 25.53
C VAL A 314 26.91 -18.33 27.05
N VAL A 315 26.68 -19.57 27.52
CA VAL A 315 26.71 -19.89 28.97
C VAL A 315 28.11 -19.66 29.55
N GLY A 316 29.16 -20.04 28.83
CA GLY A 316 30.55 -19.79 29.24
C GLY A 316 30.89 -18.30 29.35
N ALA A 317 30.46 -17.48 28.39
CA ALA A 317 30.68 -16.03 28.42
C ALA A 317 29.97 -15.36 29.60
N ILE A 318 28.72 -15.73 29.88
CA ILE A 318 27.94 -15.21 31.02
C ILE A 318 28.61 -15.58 32.35
N ALA A 319 29.04 -16.84 32.50
CA ALA A 319 29.75 -17.30 33.70
C ALA A 319 31.08 -16.54 33.90
N LEU A 320 31.84 -16.32 32.83
CA LEU A 320 33.11 -15.57 32.88
C LEU A 320 32.88 -14.11 33.32
N LEU A 321 31.87 -13.44 32.77
CA LEU A 321 31.53 -12.06 33.14
C LEU A 321 31.09 -11.94 34.61
N ALA A 322 30.31 -12.90 35.11
CA ALA A 322 29.92 -12.94 36.53
C ALA A 322 31.14 -13.11 37.46
N ILE A 323 32.09 -13.97 37.10
CA ILE A 323 33.35 -14.17 37.85
C ILE A 323 34.20 -12.89 37.85
N LEU A 324 34.35 -12.22 36.69
CA LEU A 324 35.10 -10.97 36.58
C LEU A 324 34.46 -9.84 37.41
N ALA A 325 33.14 -9.70 37.38
CA ALA A 325 32.41 -8.75 38.21
C ALA A 325 32.59 -9.01 39.72
N PHE A 326 32.57 -10.29 40.14
CA PHE A 326 32.81 -10.68 41.52
C PHE A 326 34.24 -10.37 41.98
N ILE A 327 35.25 -10.71 41.17
CA ILE A 327 36.66 -10.41 41.46
C ILE A 327 36.87 -8.89 41.55
N PHE A 328 36.30 -8.11 40.65
CA PHE A 328 36.38 -6.65 40.66
C PHE A 328 35.75 -6.04 41.92
N GLY A 329 34.55 -6.51 42.30
CA GLY A 329 33.87 -6.09 43.53
C GLY A 329 34.66 -6.44 44.80
N TRP A 330 35.25 -7.64 44.86
CA TRP A 330 36.09 -8.08 45.97
C TRP A 330 37.40 -7.27 46.07
N ALA A 331 38.09 -7.04 44.95
CA ALA A 331 39.29 -6.22 44.89
C ALA A 331 39.00 -4.76 45.32
N ARG A 332 37.86 -4.20 44.91
CA ARG A 332 37.42 -2.85 45.33
C ARG A 332 37.13 -2.77 46.83
N ARG A 333 36.45 -3.78 47.40
CA ARG A 333 36.25 -3.86 48.87
C ARG A 333 37.56 -3.99 49.63
N ARG A 334 38.51 -4.81 49.15
CA ARG A 334 39.79 -5.02 49.84
C ARG A 334 40.67 -3.77 49.91
N ARG A 335 40.57 -2.86 48.92
CA ARG A 335 41.27 -1.56 48.93
C ARG A 335 40.76 -0.57 50.01
N GLN A 336 39.53 -0.74 50.51
CA GLN A 336 38.96 0.16 51.52
C GLN A 336 39.38 -0.18 52.96
N TYR A 337 40.19 -1.22 53.18
CA TYR A 337 40.56 -1.70 54.53
C TYR A 337 42.03 -1.43 54.93
N ILE A 338 42.75 -0.56 54.20
CA ILE A 338 44.21 -0.34 54.39
C ILE A 338 44.56 1.11 54.82
N GLN A 339 43.58 1.98 55.10
CA GLN A 339 43.82 3.40 55.46
C GLN A 339 43.58 3.77 56.95
N THR A 340 43.64 2.82 57.88
CA THR A 340 43.35 3.06 59.32
C THR A 340 44.44 2.60 60.30
N THR A 341 45.67 3.10 60.11
CA THR A 341 46.78 3.22 61.08
C THR A 341 47.81 4.18 60.45
N GLY A 342 47.90 5.50 60.73
CA GLY A 342 48.33 6.18 61.98
C GLY A 342 49.83 6.57 61.88
N PRO A 343 50.42 7.52 62.66
CA PRO A 343 49.86 8.63 63.48
C PRO A 343 50.58 10.02 63.34
N GLY A 344 50.02 11.09 63.96
CA GLY A 344 50.73 12.35 64.32
C GLY A 344 50.79 13.47 63.25
N PHE A 345 51.10 14.75 63.57
CA PHE A 345 51.20 15.47 64.86
C PHE A 345 51.30 17.01 64.61
N MET A 346 50.61 17.85 65.40
CA MET A 346 50.64 19.34 65.46
C MET A 346 50.38 20.16 64.16
N ASP A 347 50.02 21.45 64.13
CA ASP A 347 49.36 22.48 65.00
C ASP A 347 49.59 23.83 64.26
N VAL A 348 49.18 24.98 64.83
CA VAL A 348 49.43 26.40 64.43
C VAL A 348 48.28 27.10 63.66
N ARG A 349 47.43 27.79 64.45
CA ARG A 349 47.09 29.25 64.43
C ARG A 349 47.28 30.07 63.12
N THR A 350 46.52 31.13 62.83
CA THR A 350 46.12 32.25 63.73
C THR A 350 44.97 33.13 63.16
N ASP A 351 44.18 33.72 64.06
CA ASP A 351 43.30 34.92 64.04
C ASP A 351 43.11 35.79 62.77
N GLN A 352 41.86 36.24 62.52
CA GLN A 352 41.36 37.60 62.88
C GLN A 352 39.86 37.82 62.50
N GLY A 353 39.12 38.59 63.31
CA GLY A 353 37.82 39.23 62.99
C GLY A 353 37.90 40.74 63.30
N PRO A 354 36.84 41.47 63.73
CA PRO A 354 35.39 41.24 63.67
C PRO A 354 34.57 42.50 63.22
N ASP A 355 33.26 42.56 63.55
CA ASP A 355 32.31 43.72 63.52
C ASP A 355 31.85 44.22 62.11
N GLU A 356 30.70 44.91 61.87
CA GLU A 356 30.00 45.96 62.66
C GLU A 356 28.50 46.22 62.24
N VAL A 357 27.59 46.36 63.23
CA VAL A 357 26.36 47.22 63.43
C VAL A 357 25.27 47.53 62.33
N THR A 358 23.99 47.52 62.77
CA THR A 358 22.74 48.02 62.10
C THR A 358 22.28 49.42 62.59
N PRO A 359 21.45 50.23 61.88
CA PRO A 359 20.02 50.41 62.30
C PRO A 359 18.98 50.88 61.23
N PHE A 360 17.73 51.14 61.68
CA PHE A 360 16.46 51.42 60.95
C PHE A 360 16.21 52.87 60.42
N MET A 361 15.32 53.02 59.40
CA MET A 361 14.21 54.02 59.20
C MET A 361 13.74 54.07 57.70
N SER A 362 12.57 54.58 57.24
CA SER A 362 11.19 54.71 57.78
C SER A 362 10.16 55.24 56.72
N MET A 363 8.84 55.15 57.02
CA MET A 363 7.68 55.94 56.50
C MET A 363 6.87 55.58 55.21
N HIS A 364 5.59 55.99 55.29
CA HIS A 364 4.32 55.73 54.56
C HIS A 364 3.98 56.84 53.49
N PRO A 365 2.75 57.02 52.92
CA PRO A 365 1.64 56.11 52.52
C PRO A 365 0.97 56.46 51.13
N SER A 366 -0.04 55.68 50.67
CA SER A 366 -1.36 56.11 50.06
C SER A 366 -1.97 55.08 49.04
N SER A 367 -3.29 55.12 48.83
CA SER A 367 -4.17 54.12 48.11
C SER A 367 -5.06 54.82 47.04
N PRO A 368 -6.11 54.25 46.38
CA PRO A 368 -6.55 52.86 46.05
C PRO A 368 -7.00 52.74 44.54
N PRO A 369 -8.10 52.04 44.09
CA PRO A 369 -8.43 50.60 44.03
C PRO A 369 -8.77 50.04 42.60
N HIS A 370 -9.08 48.71 42.53
CA HIS A 370 -9.64 47.93 41.38
C HIS A 370 -8.65 47.62 40.22
N SER A 371 -8.70 46.49 39.48
CA SER A 371 -9.83 45.59 39.13
C SER A 371 -9.41 44.11 38.97
N TYR A 372 -10.39 43.21 38.80
CA TYR A 372 -10.24 41.77 38.55
C TYR A 372 -9.45 41.42 37.28
N ALA A 373 -8.62 40.37 37.33
CA ALA A 373 -8.18 39.62 36.15
C ALA A 373 -7.86 38.13 36.46
N HIS A 374 -8.28 37.29 35.51
CA HIS A 374 -8.29 35.83 35.46
C HIS A 374 -7.04 35.07 35.90
N THR A 375 -7.26 33.95 36.59
CA THR A 375 -6.27 32.90 36.85
C THR A 375 -5.97 32.13 35.55
N ALA A 376 -4.75 32.24 35.03
CA ALA A 376 -4.27 31.42 33.92
C ALA A 376 -3.51 30.18 34.44
N LEU A 377 -3.71 29.03 33.79
CA LEU A 377 -3.00 27.78 34.09
C LEU A 377 -1.56 27.79 33.54
N PRO A 378 -0.63 27.01 34.13
CA PRO A 378 0.77 27.04 33.74
C PRO A 378 1.03 26.43 32.36
N HIS A 379 1.80 27.15 31.55
CA HIS A 379 2.29 26.71 30.25
C HIS A 379 3.31 25.58 30.41
N ILE A 380 3.07 24.41 29.83
CA ILE A 380 4.07 23.35 29.72
C ILE A 380 5.03 23.70 28.59
N THR A 381 6.33 23.60 28.86
CA THR A 381 7.41 23.87 27.90
C THR A 381 7.80 22.56 27.19
N VAL A 382 7.74 22.53 25.86
CA VAL A 382 8.26 21.43 25.05
C VAL A 382 9.63 21.85 24.48
N PRO A 383 10.69 21.02 24.57
CA PRO A 383 12.01 21.40 24.07
C PRO A 383 12.09 21.38 22.54
N ALA A 384 12.82 22.34 21.98
CA ALA A 384 12.96 22.52 20.54
C ALA A 384 13.96 21.53 19.90
N PHE A 385 13.63 21.07 18.69
CA PHE A 385 14.58 20.42 17.78
C PHE A 385 15.26 21.50 16.90
N PRO A 386 16.60 21.48 16.74
CA PRO A 386 17.31 22.40 15.84
C PRO A 386 17.48 21.78 14.44
N GLY A 387 17.33 22.58 13.37
CA GLY A 387 17.65 22.06 12.03
C GLY A 387 17.14 22.77 10.77
N SER A 388 16.76 24.06 10.80
CA SER A 388 16.51 24.82 9.57
C SER A 388 17.78 25.57 9.15
N LEU A 389 18.36 25.20 8.00
CA LEU A 389 19.40 26.02 7.35
C LEU A 389 18.74 26.95 6.34
N ASP A 390 18.61 28.23 6.72
CA ASP A 390 18.41 29.30 5.76
C ASP A 390 19.64 29.42 4.86
N PHE A 391 19.41 29.62 3.56
CA PHE A 391 20.42 30.18 2.66
C PHE A 391 19.80 31.26 1.78
N SER A 392 19.89 32.49 2.27
CA SER A 392 19.46 33.70 1.57
C SER A 392 20.48 34.16 0.53
N ASP A 393 19.99 34.47 -0.66
CA ASP A 393 20.48 35.45 -1.64
C ASP A 393 21.97 35.81 -1.72
N SER A 394 22.51 35.66 -2.94
CA SER A 394 23.56 36.56 -3.47
C SER A 394 23.48 36.64 -4.99
N ALA A 395 22.71 37.60 -5.49
CA ALA A 395 22.66 37.92 -6.91
C ALA A 395 23.91 38.71 -7.34
N ASN A 396 24.59 38.25 -8.40
CA ASN A 396 25.26 39.09 -9.41
C ASN A 396 26.04 38.24 -10.44
N ALA A 397 25.60 38.20 -11.71
CA ALA A 397 26.43 38.56 -12.87
C ALA A 397 25.77 38.26 -14.23
N ARG A 398 25.63 39.33 -15.03
CA ARG A 398 25.89 39.40 -16.48
C ARG A 398 25.15 38.45 -17.44
N THR A 399 24.22 39.06 -18.16
CA THR A 399 23.91 38.73 -19.56
C THR A 399 25.16 38.78 -20.46
N PRO A 400 25.14 38.07 -21.58
CA PRO A 400 25.12 38.80 -22.85
C PRO A 400 24.13 38.25 -23.90
N ASN A 401 23.53 39.17 -24.66
CA ASN A 401 22.79 38.86 -25.88
C ASN A 401 23.73 38.36 -26.99
N ASN A 402 23.24 37.46 -27.85
CA ASN A 402 23.61 37.49 -29.27
C ASN A 402 22.49 36.89 -30.16
N PRO A 403 22.36 37.28 -31.44
CA PRO A 403 21.12 37.12 -32.19
C PRO A 403 21.03 35.87 -33.08
N ILE A 404 19.81 35.48 -33.39
CA ILE A 404 19.47 34.46 -34.40
C ILE A 404 19.59 35.08 -35.80
N ARG A 405 20.39 34.48 -36.69
CA ARG A 405 20.40 34.79 -38.13
C ARG A 405 20.98 33.64 -38.97
N GLU A 406 20.10 32.87 -39.60
CA GLU A 406 20.30 32.05 -40.81
C GLU A 406 18.87 31.75 -41.31
N SER A 407 18.37 32.18 -42.48
CA SER A 407 18.85 32.16 -43.86
C SER A 407 18.71 30.79 -44.55
N SER A 408 17.56 30.57 -45.17
CA SER A 408 17.38 29.59 -46.25
C SER A 408 16.39 30.16 -47.26
N GLY A 409 16.84 30.39 -48.49
CA GLY A 409 15.99 30.83 -49.60
C GLY A 409 16.40 30.16 -50.90
N MET A 410 15.45 30.08 -51.83
CA MET A 410 15.57 29.54 -53.19
C MET A 410 15.86 28.03 -53.31
N SER A 411 15.49 27.33 -54.38
CA SER A 411 14.40 27.48 -55.37
C SER A 411 14.37 26.17 -56.18
N GLY A 412 13.21 25.73 -56.66
CA GLY A 412 13.10 24.54 -57.50
C GLY A 412 11.75 24.46 -58.21
N ASP A 413 11.75 24.81 -59.50
CA ASP A 413 10.54 24.88 -60.32
C ASP A 413 9.96 23.51 -60.69
N GLY A 414 8.63 23.46 -60.84
CA GLY A 414 7.89 22.29 -61.33
C GLY A 414 6.49 22.68 -61.79
N ALA A 415 6.35 22.99 -63.08
CA ALA A 415 5.10 23.53 -63.66
C ALA A 415 3.97 22.47 -63.79
N GLY A 416 2.71 22.90 -63.60
CA GLY A 416 1.54 22.00 -63.55
C GLY A 416 0.17 22.68 -63.72
N THR A 417 0.04 23.50 -64.77
CA THR A 417 -1.18 23.94 -65.49
C THR A 417 -2.59 23.78 -64.86
N VAL A 418 -3.15 24.92 -64.41
CA VAL A 418 -4.50 25.49 -64.72
C VAL A 418 -5.69 24.53 -65.01
N ALA A 419 -6.73 24.62 -64.17
CA ALA A 419 -8.13 24.80 -64.59
C ALA A 419 -9.01 25.38 -63.46
N GLN A 420 -9.37 26.67 -63.54
CA GLN A 420 -10.43 27.27 -62.72
C GLN A 420 -11.76 27.30 -63.49
N THR A 421 -12.88 27.09 -62.81
CA THR A 421 -14.18 27.65 -63.22
C THR A 421 -15.03 28.01 -62.00
N HIS A 422 -15.09 29.30 -61.67
CA HIS A 422 -16.14 29.87 -60.83
C HIS A 422 -17.35 30.26 -61.69
N VAL A 423 -18.57 29.85 -61.31
CA VAL A 423 -19.79 30.66 -61.53
C VAL A 423 -20.70 30.54 -60.30
N ALA A 424 -21.38 31.63 -59.98
CA ALA A 424 -22.08 31.83 -58.71
C ALA A 424 -23.57 31.45 -58.71
N ARG A 425 -24.00 30.90 -57.57
CA ARG A 425 -25.12 31.38 -56.73
C ARG A 425 -26.46 31.73 -57.41
N LYS A 426 -27.50 30.95 -57.12
CA LYS A 426 -28.84 31.47 -56.84
C LYS A 426 -29.53 30.61 -55.78
N GLY A 427 -30.12 31.24 -54.76
CA GLY A 427 -30.70 30.54 -53.61
C GLY A 427 -32.20 30.30 -53.75
N MET A 428 -32.74 29.41 -52.93
CA MET A 428 -34.18 29.29 -52.70
C MET A 428 -34.48 28.92 -51.24
N VAL A 429 -35.67 29.32 -50.79
CA VAL A 429 -36.10 29.48 -49.39
C VAL A 429 -36.53 28.13 -48.76
N PRO A 430 -36.39 27.92 -47.43
CA PRO A 430 -36.76 26.65 -46.80
C PRO A 430 -38.28 26.51 -46.66
N GLN A 431 -38.82 25.35 -47.02
CA GLN A 431 -40.21 24.97 -46.70
C GLN A 431 -40.25 24.17 -45.40
N THR A 432 -40.95 24.73 -44.41
CA THR A 432 -41.44 24.03 -43.23
C THR A 432 -42.63 23.13 -43.58
N GLN A 433 -42.63 21.90 -43.09
CA GLN A 433 -43.79 21.00 -43.09
C GLN A 433 -43.88 20.26 -41.73
N PRO A 434 -45.08 19.76 -41.35
CA PRO A 434 -45.57 20.00 -40.00
C PRO A 434 -45.21 18.94 -38.96
N ILE A 435 -45.17 19.40 -37.71
CA ILE A 435 -45.09 18.58 -36.51
C ILE A 435 -46.34 17.69 -36.43
N VAL A 436 -46.15 16.37 -36.37
CA VAL A 436 -47.19 15.39 -36.04
C VAL A 436 -46.90 14.83 -34.65
N THR A 437 -47.74 15.20 -33.68
CA THR A 437 -47.68 14.68 -32.31
C THR A 437 -48.24 13.26 -32.27
N PRO A 438 -47.50 12.22 -31.86
CA PRO A 438 -48.07 10.90 -31.62
C PRO A 438 -48.91 10.92 -30.34
N VAL A 439 -50.18 10.49 -30.45
CA VAL A 439 -51.08 10.32 -29.31
C VAL A 439 -50.65 9.11 -28.48
N LEU A 440 -50.52 9.30 -27.17
CA LEU A 440 -50.19 8.26 -26.21
C LEU A 440 -51.38 7.31 -26.00
N HIS A 441 -51.25 6.05 -26.44
CA HIS A 441 -52.16 4.98 -26.06
C HIS A 441 -51.53 4.12 -24.98
N HIS A 442 -52.16 4.06 -23.80
CA HIS A 442 -51.86 3.05 -22.79
C HIS A 442 -52.56 1.74 -23.19
N ASP A 443 -51.78 0.70 -23.52
CA ASP A 443 -52.21 -0.69 -23.36
C ASP A 443 -51.22 -1.45 -22.49
N SER A 444 -51.70 -2.52 -21.83
CA SER A 444 -50.94 -3.32 -20.88
C SER A 444 -50.70 -4.71 -21.46
N GLY A 445 -49.59 -4.89 -22.17
CA GLY A 445 -49.28 -6.17 -22.82
C GLY A 445 -47.78 -6.40 -23.03
N ILE A 446 -47.22 -7.38 -22.31
CA ILE A 446 -45.87 -7.90 -22.56
C ILE A 446 -45.79 -8.46 -23.99
N ARG A 447 -44.78 -8.04 -24.75
CA ARG A 447 -44.39 -8.65 -26.03
C ARG A 447 -42.89 -8.85 -26.07
N LEU A 448 -42.47 -10.09 -26.30
CA LEU A 448 -41.06 -10.48 -26.45
C LEU A 448 -40.50 -10.00 -27.79
N PRO A 449 -39.23 -9.57 -27.87
CA PRO A 449 -38.63 -9.10 -29.12
C PRO A 449 -38.36 -10.25 -30.10
N GLY A 450 -39.04 -10.23 -31.25
CA GLY A 450 -38.80 -11.17 -32.34
C GLY A 450 -37.51 -10.84 -33.11
N ILE A 451 -36.56 -11.78 -33.09
CA ILE A 451 -35.29 -11.68 -33.84
C ILE A 451 -35.60 -11.76 -35.35
N ARG A 452 -35.16 -10.76 -36.13
CA ARG A 452 -35.11 -10.84 -37.60
C ARG A 452 -33.72 -11.26 -38.06
N ILE A 453 -33.59 -12.48 -38.57
CA ILE A 453 -32.37 -12.95 -39.26
C ILE A 453 -32.59 -12.82 -40.78
N PRO A 454 -31.66 -12.21 -41.55
CA PRO A 454 -31.71 -12.22 -43.01
C PRO A 454 -31.42 -13.62 -43.58
N HIS A 455 -32.22 -14.04 -44.57
CA HIS A 455 -31.99 -15.28 -45.32
C HIS A 455 -30.81 -15.13 -46.29
N HIS A 456 -29.80 -15.99 -46.18
CA HIS A 456 -29.14 -16.62 -47.34
C HIS A 456 -28.38 -17.90 -46.95
N GLN A 457 -29.03 -19.04 -47.24
CA GLN A 457 -28.46 -20.25 -47.86
C GLN A 457 -27.07 -20.77 -47.43
N GLU A 458 -27.05 -21.89 -46.70
CA GLU A 458 -26.32 -23.11 -47.12
C GLU A 458 -26.81 -24.36 -46.35
N ASP A 459 -26.79 -25.52 -47.02
CA ASP A 459 -27.42 -26.76 -46.52
C ASP A 459 -26.60 -27.48 -45.45
N ARG A 460 -27.24 -27.81 -44.32
CA ARG A 460 -26.80 -28.93 -43.45
C ARG A 460 -27.98 -29.75 -42.96
N ILE A 461 -27.88 -31.05 -43.18
CA ILE A 461 -28.84 -32.06 -42.73
C ILE A 461 -28.77 -32.14 -41.20
N VAL A 462 -29.86 -31.79 -40.52
CA VAL A 462 -30.02 -32.03 -39.08
C VAL A 462 -30.57 -33.44 -38.89
N GLN A 463 -29.83 -34.27 -38.16
CA GLN A 463 -30.25 -35.61 -37.79
C GLN A 463 -30.88 -35.58 -36.40
N ASP A 464 -32.21 -35.67 -36.32
CA ASP A 464 -32.92 -35.74 -35.04
C ASP A 464 -32.58 -37.04 -34.30
N ILE A 465 -32.08 -36.91 -33.07
CA ILE A 465 -31.87 -38.02 -32.14
C ILE A 465 -33.01 -37.97 -31.10
N PRO A 466 -33.90 -38.98 -31.05
CA PRO A 466 -34.97 -39.01 -30.07
C PRO A 466 -34.45 -39.28 -28.65
N PRO A 467 -35.14 -38.81 -27.60
CA PRO A 467 -34.68 -38.92 -26.22
C PRO A 467 -34.66 -40.38 -25.73
N LEU A 468 -33.56 -40.75 -25.06
CA LEU A 468 -33.42 -42.01 -24.34
C LEU A 468 -34.22 -41.97 -23.03
N TYR A 469 -35.22 -42.84 -22.91
CA TYR A 469 -35.86 -43.15 -21.64
C TYR A 469 -35.13 -44.30 -20.95
N THR A 470 -34.66 -44.07 -19.73
CA THR A 470 -34.16 -45.14 -18.84
C THR A 470 -35.34 -45.92 -18.24
N ALA A 471 -35.25 -47.25 -18.31
CA ALA A 471 -36.17 -48.14 -17.61
C ALA A 471 -35.68 -48.43 -16.18
N THR A 472 -36.65 -48.73 -15.30
CA THR A 472 -36.47 -49.17 -13.89
C THR A 472 -35.84 -50.55 -13.77
#